data_AF-I2F650-F1
#
_entry.id   AF-I2F650-F1
#
_cell.length_a   1.000
_cell.length_b   1.000
_cell.length_c   1.000
_cell.angle_alpha   90.00
_cell.angle_beta   90.00
_cell.angle_gamma   90.00
#
_symmetry.space_group_name_H-M   'P 1'
#
loop_
_entity.id
_entity.type
_entity.pdbx_description
1 polymer ?
#
loop_
_entity_poly.entity_id
_entity_poly.type
_entity_poly.pdbx_seq_one_letter_code
_entity_poly.pdbx_strand_id
1 'polypeptide(L)'
;MRNGWYTDGEKLSEDLPYTFNTSDWLPTQGVTDTLPIVAWFPPVFYHFNVVANPPEGGEVMESGVFIYGAPMTLGAIPNDNYVFRNWTFEGAEFSDNPLWEGNSTFFLARSTCIGCTEFTIVGNFDLDVPDTITVNLRAEPPEGGEVSGGGKFSKGSSTTISAVPNSGYEFSGWYFDPCGSPFSDSQTLTLSNLQVDWALFASFHKPF
;
A
#
# COMPACT_ATOMS: atom_id res chain seq x y z
N MET A 1 -36.80 -20.13 -5.94
CA MET A 1 -36.95 -20.98 -7.14
C MET A 1 -35.57 -21.53 -7.50
N ARG A 2 -35.43 -22.44 -8.48
CA ARG A 2 -34.12 -22.85 -9.04
C ARG A 2 -33.98 -22.24 -10.44
N ASN A 3 -32.77 -22.12 -11.00
CA ASN A 3 -32.59 -21.60 -12.36
C ASN A 3 -33.54 -22.30 -13.32
N GLY A 4 -34.20 -21.53 -14.17
CA GLY A 4 -35.07 -22.08 -15.18
C GLY A 4 -36.18 -21.15 -15.64
N TRP A 5 -36.99 -21.68 -16.53
CA TRP A 5 -38.17 -21.05 -17.09
C TRP A 5 -39.40 -21.53 -16.33
N TYR A 6 -40.33 -20.63 -16.05
CA TYR A 6 -41.53 -20.89 -15.27
C TYR A 6 -42.76 -20.31 -15.96
N THR A 7 -43.92 -20.93 -15.76
CA THR A 7 -45.23 -20.36 -16.09
C THR A 7 -46.20 -20.64 -14.95
N ASP A 8 -46.97 -19.63 -14.55
CA ASP A 8 -47.91 -19.72 -13.41
C ASP A 8 -47.32 -20.33 -12.12
N GLY A 9 -46.00 -20.16 -11.93
CA GLY A 9 -45.25 -20.70 -10.79
C GLY A 9 -44.73 -22.14 -10.96
N GLU A 10 -45.11 -22.85 -12.01
CA GLU A 10 -44.60 -24.17 -12.37
C GLU A 10 -43.34 -24.08 -13.26
N LYS A 11 -42.39 -24.99 -13.05
CA LYS A 11 -41.12 -25.00 -13.77
C LYS A 11 -41.28 -25.68 -15.13
N LEU A 12 -40.96 -24.97 -16.21
CA LEU A 12 -40.99 -25.45 -17.59
C LEU A 12 -39.68 -26.11 -18.03
N SER A 13 -38.53 -25.52 -17.72
CA SER A 13 -37.21 -26.04 -18.14
C SER A 13 -36.06 -25.45 -17.33
N GLU A 14 -34.91 -26.15 -17.30
CA GLU A 14 -33.62 -25.64 -16.81
C GLU A 14 -32.70 -25.17 -17.96
N ASP A 15 -33.10 -25.39 -19.22
CA ASP A 15 -32.25 -25.19 -20.39
C ASP A 15 -32.06 -23.71 -20.74
N LEU A 16 -30.86 -23.39 -21.24
CA LEU A 16 -30.50 -22.08 -21.77
C LEU A 16 -29.82 -22.26 -23.14
N PRO A 17 -30.50 -21.94 -24.27
CA PRO A 17 -31.87 -21.43 -24.38
C PRO A 17 -32.96 -22.51 -24.18
N TYR A 18 -34.16 -22.11 -23.73
CA TYR A 18 -35.37 -22.95 -23.73
C TYR A 18 -36.19 -22.70 -25.00
N THR A 19 -36.50 -23.78 -25.72
CA THR A 19 -37.39 -23.76 -26.88
C THR A 19 -38.68 -24.47 -26.51
N PHE A 20 -39.82 -23.85 -26.78
CA PHE A 20 -41.13 -24.48 -26.65
C PHE A 20 -41.91 -24.35 -27.96
N ASN A 21 -42.77 -25.33 -28.23
CA ASN A 21 -43.64 -25.27 -29.40
C ASN A 21 -44.93 -24.54 -29.01
N THR A 22 -45.27 -23.49 -29.75
CA THR A 22 -46.48 -22.70 -29.47
C THR A 22 -47.76 -23.49 -29.72
N SER A 23 -47.74 -24.53 -30.57
CA SER A 23 -48.92 -25.37 -30.83
C SER A 23 -49.37 -26.18 -29.62
N ASP A 24 -48.46 -26.49 -28.70
CA ASP A 24 -48.74 -27.29 -27.51
C ASP A 24 -49.60 -26.52 -26.49
N TRP A 25 -49.65 -25.19 -26.61
CA TRP A 25 -50.34 -24.26 -25.72
C TRP A 25 -51.56 -23.59 -26.36
N LEU A 26 -51.74 -23.75 -27.68
CA LEU A 26 -52.82 -23.15 -28.46
C LEU A 26 -54.03 -24.06 -28.82
N PRO A 27 -54.26 -25.29 -28.28
CA PRO A 27 -55.28 -26.15 -28.87
C PRO A 27 -56.74 -25.72 -28.64
N THR A 28 -57.07 -24.79 -27.72
CA THR A 28 -58.48 -24.58 -27.33
C THR A 28 -58.97 -23.19 -26.90
N GLN A 29 -58.18 -22.11 -26.95
CA GLN A 29 -58.69 -20.77 -26.60
C GLN A 29 -58.30 -19.73 -27.66
N GLY A 30 -59.14 -18.71 -27.84
CA GLY A 30 -58.96 -17.69 -28.87
C GLY A 30 -57.56 -17.08 -28.86
N VAL A 31 -57.09 -16.63 -30.03
CA VAL A 31 -55.72 -16.17 -30.37
C VAL A 31 -55.28 -14.90 -29.62
N THR A 32 -55.85 -14.60 -28.45
CA THR A 32 -55.59 -13.42 -27.61
C THR A 32 -54.98 -13.75 -26.25
N ASP A 33 -54.83 -15.02 -25.87
CA ASP A 33 -54.24 -15.39 -24.58
C ASP A 33 -52.71 -15.23 -24.57
N THR A 34 -52.20 -14.57 -23.53
CA THR A 34 -50.76 -14.39 -23.30
C THR A 34 -50.27 -15.51 -22.39
N LEU A 35 -49.27 -16.29 -22.81
CA LEU A 35 -48.60 -17.25 -21.95
C LEU A 35 -47.55 -16.51 -21.08
N PRO A 36 -47.73 -16.40 -19.75
CA PRO A 36 -46.76 -15.72 -18.91
C PRO A 36 -45.55 -16.64 -18.68
N ILE A 37 -44.51 -16.48 -19.50
CA ILE A 37 -43.23 -17.14 -19.28
C ILE A 37 -42.32 -16.20 -18.49
N VAL A 38 -41.84 -16.69 -17.35
CA VAL A 38 -40.90 -15.99 -16.48
C VAL A 38 -39.58 -16.76 -16.47
N ALA A 39 -38.51 -16.10 -16.88
CA ALA A 39 -37.16 -16.62 -16.64
C ALA A 39 -36.73 -16.23 -15.22
N TRP A 40 -36.29 -17.21 -14.43
CA TRP A 40 -35.78 -16.97 -13.08
C TRP A 40 -34.29 -17.34 -13.01
N PHE A 41 -33.48 -16.35 -12.69
CA PHE A 41 -32.05 -16.49 -12.43
C PHE A 41 -31.79 -16.04 -10.98
N PRO A 42 -31.29 -16.92 -10.11
CA PRO A 42 -30.86 -16.49 -8.79
C PRO A 42 -29.72 -15.49 -8.93
N PRO A 43 -29.63 -14.52 -8.03
CA PRO A 43 -28.47 -13.66 -7.95
C PRO A 43 -27.22 -14.51 -7.70
N VAL A 44 -26.16 -14.24 -8.48
CA VAL A 44 -24.83 -14.75 -8.20
C VAL A 44 -24.17 -13.79 -7.21
N PHE A 45 -23.62 -14.36 -6.14
CA PHE A 45 -22.93 -13.63 -5.10
C PHE A 45 -21.43 -13.75 -5.32
N TYR A 46 -20.74 -12.61 -5.23
CA TYR A 46 -19.31 -12.48 -5.40
C TYR A 46 -18.70 -11.96 -4.10
N HIS A 47 -17.72 -12.70 -3.60
CA HIS A 47 -16.96 -12.39 -2.42
C HIS A 47 -15.72 -11.59 -2.83
N PHE A 48 -15.62 -10.36 -2.32
CA PHE A 48 -14.46 -9.50 -2.49
C PHE A 48 -13.72 -9.41 -1.17
N ASN A 49 -12.51 -9.94 -1.16
CA ASN A 49 -11.56 -9.85 -0.06
C ASN A 49 -10.61 -8.68 -0.33
N VAL A 50 -10.71 -7.62 0.47
CA VAL A 50 -9.86 -6.44 0.36
C VAL A 50 -8.77 -6.55 1.41
N VAL A 51 -7.51 -6.53 0.97
CA VAL A 51 -6.35 -6.76 1.85
C VAL A 51 -5.32 -5.63 1.73
N ALA A 52 -4.71 -5.27 2.86
CA ALA A 52 -3.59 -4.34 2.91
C ALA A 52 -2.27 -5.07 2.61
N ASN A 53 -1.38 -4.43 1.86
CA ASN A 53 -0.06 -4.94 1.55
C ASN A 53 1.02 -3.84 1.68
N PRO A 54 1.93 -3.92 2.65
CA PRO A 54 1.96 -4.91 3.73
C PRO A 54 0.77 -4.75 4.71
N PRO A 55 0.39 -5.79 5.47
CA PRO A 55 -0.73 -5.70 6.43
C PRO A 55 -0.54 -4.63 7.51
N GLU A 56 0.69 -4.41 7.95
CA GLU A 56 1.05 -3.35 8.90
C GLU A 56 1.01 -1.93 8.29
N GLY A 57 0.92 -1.82 6.96
CA GLY A 57 1.00 -0.54 6.26
C GLY A 57 -0.25 0.33 6.36
N GLY A 58 -1.40 -0.28 6.68
CA GLY A 58 -2.65 0.45 6.84
C GLY A 58 -3.86 -0.46 6.93
N GLU A 59 -5.02 0.16 7.14
CA GLU A 59 -6.32 -0.49 7.12
C GLU A 59 -6.99 -0.29 5.76
N VAL A 60 -7.76 -1.30 5.33
CA VAL A 60 -8.52 -1.27 4.07
C VAL A 60 -9.98 -1.67 4.30
N MET A 61 -10.87 -1.02 3.56
CA MET A 61 -12.32 -1.24 3.53
C MET A 61 -12.77 -1.18 2.06
N GLU A 62 -13.92 -1.72 1.66
CA GLU A 62 -14.82 -2.65 2.34
C GLU A 62 -14.63 -4.06 1.75
N SER A 63 -14.47 -5.08 2.61
CA SER A 63 -14.59 -6.49 2.20
C SER A 63 -16.02 -6.95 2.35
N GLY A 64 -16.53 -7.79 1.43
CA GLY A 64 -17.91 -8.23 1.52
C GLY A 64 -18.42 -9.08 0.37
N VAL A 65 -19.72 -9.35 0.41
CA VAL A 65 -20.44 -10.11 -0.61
C VAL A 65 -21.30 -9.16 -1.43
N PHE A 66 -21.09 -9.15 -2.74
CA PHE A 66 -21.73 -8.25 -3.68
C PHE A 66 -22.43 -9.04 -4.79
N ILE A 67 -23.53 -8.51 -5.30
CA ILE A 67 -24.14 -8.99 -6.54
C ILE A 67 -23.60 -8.20 -7.73
N TYR A 68 -23.79 -8.71 -8.95
CA TYR A 68 -23.43 -7.99 -10.17
C TYR A 68 -24.11 -6.61 -10.22
N GLY A 69 -23.34 -5.53 -10.39
CA GLY A 69 -23.86 -4.16 -10.43
C GLY A 69 -24.00 -3.46 -9.09
N ALA A 70 -23.79 -4.15 -7.97
CA ALA A 70 -23.89 -3.55 -6.65
C ALA A 70 -22.86 -2.41 -6.48
N PRO A 71 -23.25 -1.27 -5.88
CA PRO A 71 -22.32 -0.20 -5.57
C PRO A 71 -21.26 -0.68 -4.58
N MET A 72 -20.06 -0.13 -4.69
CA MET A 72 -18.91 -0.51 -3.89
C MET A 72 -18.04 0.72 -3.61
N THR A 73 -17.64 0.89 -2.36
CA THR A 73 -16.74 1.96 -1.92
C THR A 73 -15.54 1.32 -1.25
N LEU A 74 -14.35 1.63 -1.76
CA LEU A 74 -13.09 1.22 -1.16
C LEU A 74 -12.44 2.41 -0.45
N GLY A 75 -11.86 2.15 0.70
CA GLY A 75 -11.14 3.11 1.51
C GLY A 75 -9.86 2.51 2.07
N ALA A 76 -8.77 3.27 1.99
CA ALA A 76 -7.49 2.94 2.59
C ALA A 76 -7.08 4.03 3.59
N ILE A 77 -6.65 3.60 4.77
CA ILE A 77 -6.15 4.47 5.84
C ILE A 77 -4.71 4.01 6.15
N PRO A 78 -3.68 4.76 5.73
CA PRO A 78 -2.30 4.42 6.07
C PRO A 78 -2.05 4.48 7.58
N ASN A 79 -1.24 3.55 8.09
CA ASN A 79 -0.71 3.61 9.45
C ASN A 79 0.46 4.60 9.54
N ASP A 80 0.90 4.91 10.76
CA ASP A 80 2.04 5.79 11.00
C ASP A 80 3.30 5.34 10.23
N ASN A 81 3.95 6.30 9.58
CA ASN A 81 5.11 6.10 8.71
C ASN A 81 4.82 5.25 7.45
N TYR A 82 3.57 5.18 7.01
CA TYR A 82 3.21 4.65 5.71
C TYR A 82 2.41 5.67 4.91
N VAL A 83 2.50 5.56 3.59
CA VAL A 83 1.63 6.26 2.64
C VAL A 83 0.90 5.24 1.79
N PHE A 84 -0.35 5.57 1.44
CA PHE A 84 -1.09 4.80 0.45
C PHE A 84 -0.45 5.01 -0.93
N ARG A 85 -0.20 3.92 -1.64
CA ARG A 85 0.41 3.95 -2.96
C ARG A 85 -0.64 3.81 -4.07
N ASN A 86 -1.36 2.69 -4.08
CA ASN A 86 -2.36 2.37 -5.09
C ASN A 86 -3.24 1.17 -4.70
N TRP A 87 -4.36 1.04 -5.40
CA TRP A 87 -5.18 -0.16 -5.43
C TRP A 87 -4.84 -1.02 -6.65
N THR A 88 -4.74 -2.33 -6.44
CA THR A 88 -4.58 -3.32 -7.51
C THR A 88 -5.65 -4.40 -7.45
N PHE A 89 -6.01 -4.90 -8.63
CA PHE A 89 -6.95 -6.01 -8.83
C PHE A 89 -6.35 -6.98 -9.85
N GLU A 90 -6.28 -8.28 -9.51
CA GLU A 90 -5.58 -9.29 -10.30
C GLU A 90 -4.14 -8.86 -10.71
N GLY A 91 -3.46 -8.13 -9.82
CA GLY A 91 -2.10 -7.61 -10.04
C GLY A 91 -2.01 -6.35 -10.91
N ALA A 92 -3.10 -5.89 -11.49
CA ALA A 92 -3.14 -4.65 -12.28
C ALA A 92 -3.60 -3.46 -11.42
N GLU A 93 -2.89 -2.35 -11.50
CA GLU A 93 -3.30 -1.09 -10.89
C GLU A 93 -4.59 -0.56 -11.53
N PHE A 94 -5.48 -0.02 -10.71
CA PHE A 94 -6.69 0.65 -11.19
C PHE A 94 -6.98 2.01 -10.54
N SER A 95 -6.32 2.36 -9.43
CA SER A 95 -6.47 3.66 -8.79
C SER A 95 -5.29 3.96 -7.87
N ASP A 96 -4.83 5.22 -7.87
CA ASP A 96 -3.86 5.79 -6.93
C ASP A 96 -4.55 6.61 -5.82
N ASN A 97 -5.89 6.67 -5.83
CA ASN A 97 -6.68 7.37 -4.83
C ASN A 97 -7.06 6.42 -3.68
N PRO A 98 -6.78 6.76 -2.41
CA PRO A 98 -7.16 5.93 -1.26
C PRO A 98 -8.67 5.74 -1.13
N LEU A 99 -9.49 6.63 -1.71
CA LEU A 99 -10.94 6.49 -1.80
C LEU A 99 -11.34 6.19 -3.25
N TRP A 100 -11.96 5.04 -3.47
CA TRP A 100 -12.49 4.65 -4.76
C TRP A 100 -13.98 4.35 -4.64
N GLU A 101 -14.79 4.88 -5.56
CA GLU A 101 -16.22 4.65 -5.64
C GLU A 101 -16.58 4.09 -7.01
N GLY A 102 -17.40 3.04 -7.01
CA GLY A 102 -17.83 2.39 -8.23
C GLY A 102 -18.85 1.29 -7.96
N ASN A 103 -18.78 0.22 -8.74
CA ASN A 103 -19.64 -0.95 -8.57
C ASN A 103 -18.89 -2.23 -8.95
N SER A 104 -19.43 -3.38 -8.55
CA SER A 104 -18.81 -4.70 -8.74
C SER A 104 -18.54 -5.05 -10.21
N THR A 105 -19.28 -4.50 -11.18
CA THR A 105 -19.05 -4.79 -12.60
C THR A 105 -17.70 -4.28 -13.09
N PHE A 106 -17.14 -3.26 -12.44
CA PHE A 106 -15.80 -2.77 -12.74
C PHE A 106 -14.77 -3.90 -12.64
N PHE A 107 -14.83 -4.68 -11.56
CA PHE A 107 -13.92 -5.80 -11.33
C PHE A 107 -14.31 -7.03 -12.16
N LEU A 108 -15.60 -7.38 -12.19
CA LEU A 108 -16.08 -8.56 -12.91
C LEU A 108 -15.85 -8.47 -14.42
N ALA A 109 -15.94 -7.28 -15.01
CA ALA A 109 -15.66 -7.07 -16.43
C ALA A 109 -14.15 -7.10 -16.76
N ARG A 110 -13.28 -6.96 -15.75
CA ARG A 110 -11.81 -6.99 -15.88
C ARG A 110 -11.21 -8.35 -15.55
N SER A 111 -11.92 -9.17 -14.78
CA SER A 111 -11.42 -10.48 -14.38
C SER A 111 -11.27 -11.39 -15.59
N THR A 112 -10.16 -12.13 -15.60
CA THR A 112 -9.93 -13.20 -16.58
C THR A 112 -10.48 -14.55 -16.11
N CYS A 113 -10.89 -14.66 -14.84
CA CYS A 113 -11.45 -15.89 -14.30
C CYS A 113 -12.94 -16.03 -14.63
N ILE A 114 -13.26 -16.98 -15.51
CA ILE A 114 -14.63 -17.34 -15.83
C ILE A 114 -15.14 -18.33 -14.76
N GLY A 115 -16.20 -17.95 -14.04
CA GLY A 115 -16.84 -18.79 -13.02
C GLY A 115 -16.30 -18.64 -11.60
N CYS A 116 -15.29 -17.78 -11.38
CA CYS A 116 -14.89 -17.40 -10.03
C CYS A 116 -15.99 -16.61 -9.32
N THR A 117 -16.13 -16.85 -8.03
CA THR A 117 -17.00 -16.10 -7.12
C THR A 117 -16.22 -15.44 -5.98
N GLU A 118 -14.90 -15.65 -5.93
CA GLU A 118 -14.00 -15.13 -4.90
C GLU A 118 -12.93 -14.29 -5.60
N PHE A 119 -12.73 -13.05 -5.13
CA PHE A 119 -11.78 -12.11 -5.71
C PHE A 119 -11.02 -11.37 -4.62
N THR A 120 -9.77 -11.00 -4.92
CA THR A 120 -8.92 -10.22 -4.02
C THR A 120 -8.61 -8.86 -4.63
N ILE A 121 -8.80 -7.80 -3.83
CA ILE A 121 -8.37 -6.44 -4.12
C ILE A 121 -7.28 -6.09 -3.11
N VAL A 122 -6.19 -5.49 -3.56
CA VAL A 122 -5.04 -5.18 -2.70
C VAL A 122 -4.86 -3.67 -2.63
N GLY A 123 -4.90 -3.11 -1.42
CA GLY A 123 -4.45 -1.75 -1.13
C GLY A 123 -2.98 -1.78 -0.76
N ASN A 124 -2.13 -1.17 -1.59
CA ASN A 124 -0.69 -1.18 -1.39
C ASN A 124 -0.24 0.07 -0.66
N PHE A 125 0.65 -0.12 0.31
CA PHE A 125 1.25 0.94 1.12
C PHE A 125 2.77 0.89 1.02
N ASP A 126 3.39 2.05 0.96
CA ASP A 126 4.85 2.18 1.03
C ASP A 126 5.22 2.80 2.37
N LEU A 127 6.37 2.38 2.93
CA LEU A 127 6.94 3.06 4.10
C LEU A 127 7.28 4.51 3.72
N ASP A 128 6.75 5.45 4.49
CA ASP A 128 7.07 6.87 4.48
C ASP A 128 7.83 7.24 5.75
N VAL A 129 8.88 6.46 6.04
CA VAL A 129 9.89 6.86 7.00
C VAL A 129 10.93 7.68 6.23
N PRO A 130 11.22 8.94 6.60
CA PRO A 130 12.34 9.64 5.99
C PRO A 130 13.60 8.79 6.19
N ASP A 131 14.34 8.49 5.12
CA ASP A 131 15.63 7.80 5.21
C ASP A 131 16.48 8.52 6.27
N THR A 132 16.68 7.93 7.46
CA THR A 132 17.44 8.60 8.53
C THR A 132 18.91 8.19 8.45
N ILE A 133 19.79 9.18 8.43
CA ILE A 133 21.25 9.05 8.52
C ILE A 133 21.70 9.34 9.95
N THR A 134 22.54 8.48 10.50
CA THR A 134 23.14 8.67 11.83
C THR A 134 24.53 9.27 11.71
N VAL A 135 24.78 10.35 12.46
CA VAL A 135 26.10 10.97 12.61
C VAL A 135 26.57 10.72 14.04
N ASN A 136 27.51 9.79 14.20
CA ASN A 136 28.14 9.44 15.46
C ASN A 136 29.46 10.19 15.63
N LEU A 137 29.60 10.90 16.74
CA LEU A 137 30.79 11.68 17.09
C LEU A 137 31.35 11.20 18.43
N ARG A 138 32.68 11.21 18.56
CA ARG A 138 33.36 11.00 19.85
C ARG A 138 34.63 11.86 19.95
N ALA A 139 35.07 12.14 21.17
CA ALA A 139 36.36 12.77 21.44
C ALA A 139 37.43 11.69 21.71
N GLU A 140 38.66 11.91 21.25
CA GLU A 140 39.81 11.04 21.49
C GLU A 140 41.05 11.87 21.86
N PRO A 141 41.58 11.77 23.10
CA PRO A 141 40.99 11.03 24.21
C PRO A 141 39.67 11.68 24.69
N PRO A 142 38.77 10.94 25.39
CA PRO A 142 37.49 11.49 25.84
C PRO A 142 37.61 12.72 26.75
N GLU A 143 38.64 12.80 27.58
CA GLU A 143 38.92 13.96 28.42
C GLU A 143 39.51 15.16 27.64
N GLY A 144 39.90 14.96 26.38
CA GLY A 144 40.56 15.97 25.57
C GLY A 144 39.63 17.09 25.07
N GLY A 145 38.33 16.82 24.98
CA GLY A 145 37.35 17.83 24.60
C GLY A 145 35.93 17.29 24.47
N GLU A 146 35.00 18.18 24.15
CA GLU A 146 33.60 17.85 23.89
C GLU A 146 33.31 17.93 22.39
N VAL A 147 32.40 17.07 21.91
CA VAL A 147 31.91 17.06 20.53
C VAL A 147 30.40 17.23 20.50
N SER A 148 29.90 17.96 19.51
CA SER A 148 28.46 18.23 19.34
C SER A 148 28.06 18.26 17.85
N GLY A 149 26.75 18.23 17.58
CA GLY A 149 26.19 18.23 16.22
C GLY A 149 25.92 16.85 15.60
N GLY A 150 26.18 15.77 16.36
CA GLY A 150 25.79 14.40 16.01
C GLY A 150 24.31 14.12 16.30
N GLY A 151 23.80 12.99 15.81
CA GLY A 151 22.39 12.61 15.97
C GLY A 151 21.82 11.88 14.74
N LYS A 152 20.48 11.79 14.66
CA LYS A 152 19.76 11.27 13.49
C LYS A 152 19.23 12.43 12.65
N PHE A 153 19.42 12.32 11.34
CA PHE A 153 19.09 13.36 10.37
C PHE A 153 18.38 12.76 9.15
N SER A 154 17.51 13.51 8.47
CA SER A 154 16.94 13.05 7.21
C SER A 154 18.00 13.00 6.11
N LYS A 155 17.93 12.03 5.21
CA LYS A 155 18.82 11.93 4.05
C LYS A 155 18.73 13.17 3.17
N GLY A 156 19.88 13.63 2.68
CA GLY A 156 20.04 14.88 1.95
C GLY A 156 20.12 16.13 2.82
N SER A 157 19.80 16.05 4.11
CA SER A 157 19.97 17.19 5.03
C SER A 157 21.44 17.48 5.33
N SER A 158 21.68 18.51 6.13
CA SER A 158 22.99 18.90 6.61
C SER A 158 23.00 19.09 8.12
N THR A 159 24.17 18.88 8.72
CA THR A 159 24.43 19.21 10.13
C THR A 159 25.79 19.87 10.27
N THR A 160 25.95 20.72 11.29
CA THR A 160 27.23 21.30 11.65
C THR A 160 27.73 20.62 12.92
N ILE A 161 28.88 19.97 12.81
CA ILE A 161 29.56 19.33 13.93
C ILE A 161 30.62 20.29 14.50
N SER A 162 30.84 20.22 15.81
CA SER A 162 31.80 21.08 16.51
C SER A 162 32.58 20.30 17.57
N ALA A 163 33.87 20.62 17.69
CA ALA A 163 34.78 20.08 18.70
C ALA A 163 35.37 21.23 19.53
N VAL A 164 35.23 21.14 20.85
CA VAL A 164 35.71 22.13 21.81
C VAL A 164 36.77 21.48 22.72
N PRO A 165 38.06 21.86 22.62
CA PRO A 165 39.09 21.34 23.50
C PRO A 165 38.84 21.70 24.96
N ASN A 166 39.11 20.75 25.85
CA ASN A 166 39.17 21.03 27.28
C ASN A 166 40.45 21.79 27.64
N SER A 167 40.47 22.41 28.82
CA SER A 167 41.64 23.14 29.31
C SER A 167 42.91 22.27 29.30
N GLY A 168 43.96 22.76 28.64
CA GLY A 168 45.24 22.06 28.50
C GLY A 168 45.30 21.08 27.32
N TYR A 169 44.29 21.05 26.45
CA TYR A 169 44.28 20.31 25.20
C TYR A 169 44.14 21.25 24.00
N GLU A 170 44.60 20.79 22.85
CA GLU A 170 44.47 21.40 21.53
C GLU A 170 43.79 20.40 20.58
N PHE A 171 42.97 20.91 19.67
CA PHE A 171 42.30 20.10 18.65
C PHE A 171 43.25 19.86 17.47
N SER A 172 43.41 18.59 17.08
CA SER A 172 44.20 18.20 15.91
C SER A 172 43.39 18.11 14.64
N GLY A 173 42.15 17.60 14.70
CA GLY A 173 41.35 17.33 13.52
C GLY A 173 40.21 16.34 13.75
N TRP A 174 39.33 16.24 12.76
CA TRP A 174 38.31 15.21 12.62
C TRP A 174 38.84 14.06 11.79
N TYR A 175 38.56 12.82 12.18
CA TYR A 175 39.08 11.61 11.54
C TYR A 175 38.00 10.52 11.47
N PHE A 176 38.08 9.68 10.43
CA PHE A 176 37.29 8.43 10.35
C PHE A 176 38.00 7.26 11.04
N ASP A 177 39.33 7.22 10.98
CA ASP A 177 40.17 6.13 11.49
C ASP A 177 41.38 6.70 12.28
N PRO A 178 41.75 6.14 13.44
CA PRO A 178 42.95 6.50 14.20
C PRO A 178 44.26 6.54 13.39
N CYS A 179 44.38 5.73 12.35
CA CYS A 179 45.55 5.65 11.48
C CYS A 179 45.39 6.44 10.16
N GLY A 180 44.26 7.12 9.96
CA GLY A 180 43.94 7.84 8.74
C GLY A 180 44.52 9.25 8.67
N SER A 181 44.50 9.85 7.48
CA SER A 181 44.69 11.29 7.31
C SER A 181 43.50 12.06 7.91
N PRO A 182 43.72 13.31 8.37
CA PRO A 182 42.62 14.14 8.85
C PRO A 182 41.58 14.33 7.74
N PHE A 183 40.31 14.17 8.11
CA PHE A 183 39.19 14.53 7.26
C PHE A 183 39.02 16.05 7.21
N SER A 184 39.22 16.72 8.35
CA SER A 184 39.20 18.19 8.45
C SER A 184 39.97 18.66 9.66
N ASP A 185 40.72 19.76 9.50
CA ASP A 185 41.46 20.41 10.59
C ASP A 185 40.65 21.57 11.21
N SER A 186 39.39 21.75 10.78
CA SER A 186 38.49 22.77 11.33
C SER A 186 37.71 22.23 12.53
N GLN A 187 37.74 22.95 13.66
CA GLN A 187 36.95 22.61 14.84
C GLN A 187 35.45 22.54 14.54
N THR A 188 34.97 23.37 13.59
CA THR A 188 33.57 23.37 13.14
C THR A 188 33.50 22.95 11.67
N LEU A 189 32.64 21.99 11.37
CA LEU A 189 32.53 21.38 10.04
C LEU A 189 31.06 21.15 9.69
N THR A 190 30.63 21.60 8.51
CA THR A 190 29.30 21.31 7.99
C THR A 190 29.34 20.07 7.12
N LEU A 191 28.65 19.02 7.56
CA LEU A 191 28.35 17.84 6.77
C LEU A 191 27.10 18.13 5.95
N SER A 192 27.26 18.30 4.64
CA SER A 192 26.17 18.59 3.71
C SER A 192 25.76 17.34 2.95
N ASN A 193 24.48 17.28 2.56
CA ASN A 193 23.95 16.22 1.72
C ASN A 193 24.23 14.83 2.31
N LEU A 194 23.76 14.58 3.53
CA LEU A 194 23.98 13.31 4.22
C LEU A 194 23.30 12.15 3.47
N GLN A 195 24.08 11.23 2.92
CA GLN A 195 23.56 10.09 2.12
C GLN A 195 23.73 8.72 2.78
N VAL A 196 24.68 8.61 3.71
CA VAL A 196 25.05 7.39 4.44
C VAL A 196 25.48 7.77 5.86
N ASP A 197 25.50 6.82 6.79
CA ASP A 197 25.93 7.04 8.17
C ASP A 197 27.39 7.54 8.26
N TRP A 198 27.64 8.41 9.24
CA TRP A 198 28.96 8.97 9.53
C TRP A 198 29.42 8.55 10.92
N ALA A 199 30.69 8.16 11.02
CA ALA A 199 31.37 7.95 12.29
C ALA A 199 32.68 8.71 12.27
N LEU A 200 32.73 9.84 12.98
CA LEU A 200 33.93 10.67 13.11
C LEU A 200 34.37 10.72 14.57
N PHE A 201 35.67 10.90 14.78
CA PHE A 201 36.17 11.32 16.08
C PHE A 201 37.02 12.59 15.96
N ALA A 202 36.92 13.44 16.98
CA ALA A 202 37.76 14.61 17.16
C ALA A 202 39.01 14.18 17.93
N SER A 203 40.18 14.40 17.34
CA SER A 203 41.47 14.13 17.99
C SER A 203 41.95 15.35 18.75
N PHE A 204 42.41 15.13 19.99
CA PHE A 204 42.95 16.16 20.87
C PHE A 204 44.31 15.73 21.45
N HIS A 205 45.20 16.70 21.68
CA HIS A 205 46.51 16.47 22.32
C HIS A 205 46.86 17.57 23.30
N LYS A 206 47.84 17.34 24.17
CA LYS A 206 48.41 18.40 25.01
C LYS A 206 49.48 19.17 24.24
N PRO A 207 49.56 20.50 24.36
CA PRO A 207 50.70 21.26 23.83
C PRO A 207 51.98 20.91 24.61
N PHE A 208 53.13 20.99 23.93
CA PHE A 208 54.46 20.73 24.49
C PHE A 208 54.97 21.87 25.37
#